data_AF-A0A8T5S6B6-F1
#
_entry.id   AF-A0A8T5S6B6-F1
#
_cell.length_a   1.000
_cell.length_b   1.000
_cell.length_c   1.000
_cell.angle_alpha   90.00
_cell.angle_beta   90.00
_cell.angle_gamma   90.00
#
_symmetry.space_group_name_H-M   'P 1'
#
loop_
_entity.id
_entity.type
_entity.pdbx_description
1 polymer ?
#
loop_
_entity_poly.entity_id
_entity_poly.type
_entity_poly.pdbx_seq_one_letter_code
_entity_poly.pdbx_strand_id
1 'polypeptide(L)'
;MSDEPMLPPIPAIGDVLDRKKNLVEKKHSVIKCGDCKADFSREFKPGDFVFKKLTDEECEKCQQTNSLTIIEIYSEWVDPKKKS
;
A
#
# COMPACT_ATOMS: atom_id res chain seq x y z
N MET A 1 14.69 -49.65 -6.94
CA MET A 1 15.50 -48.42 -6.93
C MET A 1 14.53 -47.31 -6.61
N SER A 2 14.65 -46.73 -5.42
CA SER A 2 13.79 -45.62 -5.00
C SER A 2 14.60 -44.37 -5.21
N ASP A 3 14.34 -43.66 -6.31
CA ASP A 3 14.97 -42.37 -6.57
C ASP A 3 14.54 -41.40 -5.46
N GLU A 4 15.50 -40.96 -4.63
CA GLU A 4 15.25 -39.94 -3.62
C GLU A 4 14.80 -38.65 -4.30
N PRO A 5 13.72 -38.00 -3.81
CA PRO A 5 13.24 -36.76 -4.40
C PRO A 5 14.29 -35.66 -4.19
N MET A 6 14.90 -35.21 -5.29
CA MET A 6 15.81 -34.06 -5.30
C MET A 6 15.03 -32.80 -4.93
N LEU A 7 15.22 -32.31 -3.71
CA LEU A 7 14.66 -31.02 -3.29
C LEU A 7 15.28 -29.90 -4.14
N PRO A 8 14.48 -28.90 -4.56
CA PRO A 8 15.03 -27.75 -5.26
C PRO A 8 16.04 -27.01 -4.36
N PRO A 9 17.11 -26.43 -4.93
CA PRO A 9 18.09 -25.68 -4.15
C PRO A 9 17.40 -24.53 -3.42
N ILE A 10 17.61 -24.45 -2.11
CA ILE A 10 17.12 -23.33 -1.29
C ILE A 10 17.89 -22.08 -1.75
N PRO A 11 17.22 -21.00 -2.17
CA PRO A 11 17.90 -19.79 -2.60
C PRO A 11 18.72 -19.21 -1.44
N ALA A 12 19.93 -18.72 -1.76
CA ALA A 12 20.78 -18.09 -0.76
C ALA A 12 20.13 -16.79 -0.28
N ILE A 13 20.26 -16.48 1.02
CA ILE A 13 19.67 -15.28 1.65
C ILE A 13 20.11 -13.98 0.92
N GLY A 14 21.30 -13.98 0.32
CA GLY A 14 21.83 -12.87 -0.48
C GLY A 14 21.00 -12.53 -1.73
N ASP A 15 20.46 -13.53 -2.42
CA ASP A 15 19.68 -13.33 -3.66
C ASP A 15 18.35 -12.60 -3.41
N VAL A 16 17.83 -12.67 -2.19
CA VAL A 16 16.59 -11.99 -1.77
C VAL A 16 16.84 -10.52 -1.43
N LEU A 17 18.01 -10.21 -0.88
CA LEU A 17 18.40 -8.84 -0.50
C LEU A 17 18.72 -7.98 -1.72
N ASP A 18 19.38 -8.54 -2.74
CA ASP A 18 19.71 -7.79 -3.96
C ASP A 18 18.47 -7.37 -4.77
N ARG A 19 17.36 -8.13 -4.70
CA ARG A 19 16.09 -7.75 -5.34
C ARG A 19 15.43 -6.52 -4.71
N LYS A 20 15.67 -6.26 -3.42
CA LYS A 20 15.07 -5.12 -2.70
C LYS A 20 15.87 -3.83 -2.79
N LYS A 21 17.15 -3.87 -3.20
CA LYS A 21 18.01 -2.66 -3.27
C LYS A 21 17.49 -1.59 -4.24
N ASN A 22 16.70 -1.98 -5.24
CA ASN A 22 16.16 -1.06 -6.23
C ASN A 22 14.71 -0.66 -5.96
N LEU A 23 14.03 -1.26 -4.98
CA LEU A 23 12.62 -0.99 -4.71
C LEU A 23 12.47 0.20 -3.75
N VAL A 24 11.53 1.08 -4.05
CA VAL A 24 11.16 2.20 -3.18
C VAL A 24 9.88 1.83 -2.45
N GLU A 25 9.88 1.95 -1.12
CA GLU A 25 8.67 1.79 -0.32
C GLU A 25 7.78 3.04 -0.49
N LYS A 26 6.57 2.85 -1.03
CA LYS A 26 5.52 3.87 -1.05
C LYS A 26 4.45 3.52 -0.03
N LYS A 27 3.98 4.52 0.69
CA LYS A 27 2.93 4.37 1.71
C LYS A 27 1.67 5.06 1.23
N HIS A 28 0.54 4.38 1.37
CA HIS A 28 -0.75 4.84 0.91
C HIS A 28 -1.75 4.83 2.05
N SER A 29 -2.63 5.83 2.05
CA SER A 29 -3.79 5.92 2.92
C SER A 29 -5.04 5.72 2.07
N VAL A 30 -5.89 4.77 2.45
CA VAL A 30 -7.22 4.56 1.85
C VAL A 30 -8.23 5.34 2.66
N ILE A 31 -8.95 6.21 1.97
CA ILE A 31 -9.99 7.07 2.54
C ILE A 31 -11.33 6.60 2.01
N LYS A 32 -12.30 6.49 2.91
CA LYS A 32 -13.70 6.19 2.63
C LYS A 32 -14.56 7.38 2.98
N CYS A 33 -15.40 7.81 2.04
CA CYS A 33 -16.45 8.78 2.33
C CYS A 33 -17.66 8.08 2.99
N GLY A 34 -18.12 8.59 4.13
CA GLY A 34 -19.31 8.09 4.82
C GLY A 34 -20.60 8.32 4.06
N ASP A 35 -20.69 9.41 3.29
CA ASP A 35 -21.91 9.82 2.58
C ASP A 35 -22.09 9.05 1.27
N CYS A 36 -21.11 9.16 0.36
CA CYS A 36 -21.20 8.52 -0.95
C CYS A 36 -20.59 7.11 -0.99
N LYS A 37 -19.97 6.64 0.10
CA LYS A 37 -19.32 5.33 0.23
C LYS A 37 -18.19 5.08 -0.78
N ALA A 38 -17.70 6.14 -1.41
CA ALA A 38 -16.58 6.06 -2.33
C ALA A 38 -15.28 5.86 -1.55
N ASP A 39 -14.47 4.93 -2.05
CA ASP A 39 -13.12 4.68 -1.56
C ASP A 39 -12.11 5.26 -2.54
N PHE A 40 -11.08 5.91 -2.02
CA PHE A 40 -9.99 6.46 -2.81
C PHE A 40 -8.67 6.37 -2.05
N SER A 41 -7.58 6.18 -2.79
CA SER A 41 -6.24 6.04 -2.24
C SER A 41 -5.42 7.29 -2.51
N ARG A 42 -4.65 7.73 -1.51
CA ARG A 42 -3.68 8.81 -1.66
C ARG A 42 -2.33 8.43 -1.06
N GLU A 43 -1.31 9.22 -1.35
CA GLU A 43 -0.04 9.12 -0.63
C GLU A 43 -0.23 9.41 0.86
N PHE A 44 0.42 8.59 1.69
CA PHE A 44 0.38 8.71 3.13
C PHE A 44 0.95 10.07 3.57
N LYS A 45 0.18 10.82 4.37
CA LYS A 45 0.66 12.06 4.99
C LYS A 45 1.05 11.80 6.46
N PRO A 46 2.09 12.49 6.97
CA PRO A 46 2.44 12.42 8.39
C PRO A 46 1.23 12.78 9.25
N GLY A 47 0.90 11.92 10.21
CA GLY A 47 -0.28 12.10 11.07
C GLY A 47 -1.56 11.43 10.54
N ASP A 48 -1.49 10.68 9.45
CA ASP A 48 -2.55 9.74 9.06
C ASP A 48 -2.55 8.52 9.99
N PHE A 49 -3.74 8.14 10.46
CA PHE A 49 -3.98 6.93 11.24
C PHE A 49 -5.32 6.32 10.85
N VAL A 50 -5.45 5.01 11.04
CA VAL A 50 -6.67 4.27 10.74
C VAL A 50 -7.81 4.80 11.61
N PHE A 51 -9.00 4.95 11.03
CA PHE A 51 -10.19 5.58 11.59
C PHE A 51 -10.09 7.09 11.88
N LYS A 52 -9.04 7.77 11.40
CA LYS A 52 -8.97 9.24 11.43
C LYS A 52 -10.06 9.84 10.55
N LYS A 53 -10.84 10.76 11.10
CA LYS A 53 -11.74 11.62 10.32
C LYS A 53 -10.95 12.79 9.73
N LEU A 54 -11.12 13.03 8.44
CA LEU A 54 -10.51 14.16 7.75
C LEU A 54 -11.54 15.28 7.69
N THR A 55 -11.30 16.34 8.45
CA THR A 55 -12.16 17.54 8.52
C THR A 55 -11.78 18.58 7.49
N ASP A 56 -10.52 18.57 7.06
CA ASP A 56 -9.92 19.60 6.21
C ASP A 56 -9.95 19.23 4.72
N GLU A 57 -10.53 18.07 4.38
CA GLU A 57 -10.59 17.54 3.02
C GLU A 57 -12.03 17.28 2.59
N GLU A 58 -12.31 17.57 1.32
CA GLU A 58 -13.59 17.32 0.67
C GLU A 58 -13.55 16.01 -0.11
N CYS A 59 -14.66 15.29 -0.15
CA CYS A 59 -14.76 14.12 -1.00
C CYS A 59 -14.74 14.50 -2.48
N GLU A 60 -13.82 13.93 -3.27
CA GLU A 60 -13.73 14.20 -4.72
C GLU A 60 -15.03 13.87 -5.49
N LYS A 61 -15.85 12.95 -4.99
CA LYS A 61 -17.09 12.53 -5.66
C LYS A 61 -18.32 13.32 -5.26
N CYS A 62 -18.52 13.60 -3.98
CA CYS A 62 -19.73 14.26 -3.48
C CYS A 62 -19.50 15.65 -2.90
N GLN A 63 -18.25 16.13 -2.86
CA GLN A 63 -17.84 17.45 -2.36
C GLN A 63 -18.30 17.75 -0.93
N GLN A 64 -18.63 16.70 -0.16
CA GLN A 64 -19.00 16.83 1.24
C GLN A 64 -17.75 16.94 2.10
N THR A 65 -17.72 17.97 2.95
CA THR A 65 -16.72 18.16 4.00
C THR A 65 -17.00 17.25 5.18
N ASN A 66 -15.98 16.93 6.00
CA ASN A 66 -16.11 16.13 7.23
C ASN A 66 -16.67 14.69 7.06
N SER A 67 -16.83 14.23 5.83
CA SER A 67 -17.41 12.92 5.51
C SER A 67 -16.34 11.83 5.35
N LEU A 68 -15.07 12.21 5.34
CA LEU A 68 -13.96 11.35 4.98
C LEU A 68 -13.34 10.68 6.21
N THR A 69 -13.10 9.37 6.12
CA THR A 69 -12.43 8.58 7.16
C THR A 69 -11.35 7.70 6.55
N ILE A 70 -10.16 7.70 7.13
CA ILE A 70 -9.10 6.76 6.73
C ILE A 70 -9.49 5.37 7.23
N ILE A 71 -9.60 4.39 6.33
CA ILE A 71 -10.00 3.02 6.67
C ILE A 71 -8.83 2.05 6.66
N GLU A 72 -7.77 2.35 5.93
CA GLU A 72 -6.62 1.47 5.77
C GLU A 72 -5.36 2.28 5.45
N ILE A 73 -4.22 1.80 5.91
CA ILE A 73 -2.90 2.33 5.56
C ILE A 73 -2.03 1.13 5.20
N TYR A 74 -1.48 1.13 3.99
CA TYR A 74 -0.62 0.06 3.49
C TYR A 74 0.67 0.62 2.91
N SER A 75 1.70 -0.23 2.83
CA SER A 75 2.91 0.06 2.09
C SER A 75 3.10 -0.93 0.94
N GLU A 76 3.58 -0.41 -0.18
CA GLU A 76 3.92 -1.19 -1.36
C GLU A 76 5.38 -0.95 -1.74
N TRP A 77 6.03 -1.99 -2.24
CA TRP A 77 7.38 -1.91 -2.78
C TRP A 77 7.29 -1.72 -4.29
N VAL A 78 7.66 -0.53 -4.76
CA VAL A 78 7.54 -0.16 -6.17
C VAL A 78 8.92 -0.12 -6.81
N ASP A 79 9.03 -0.67 -8.01
CA ASP A 79 10.26 -0.58 -8.81
C ASP A 79 10.28 0.79 -9.52
N PRO A 80 11.16 1.74 -9.13
CA PRO A 80 11.14 3.12 -9.62
C PRO A 80 11.43 3.22 -11.13
N LYS A 81 11.96 2.15 -11.73
CA LYS A 81 12.24 2.05 -13.17
C LYS A 81 11.06 1.55 -13.99
N LYS A 82 10.04 0.93 -13.37
CA LYS A 82 8.79 0.62 -14.06
C LYS A 82 7.99 1.91 -14.20
N LYS A 83 8.09 2.56 -15.36
CA LYS A 83 7.14 3.62 -15.73
C LYS A 83 5.75 3.00 -15.82
N SER A 84 4.81 3.58 -15.08
CA SER A 84 3.37 3.41 -15.28
C SER A 84 2.95 3.92 -16.65
#